data_AF-A0A953IJ86-F1
#
_entry.id   AF-A0A953IJ86-F1
#
_cell.length_a   1.000
_cell.length_b   1.000
_cell.length_c   1.000
_cell.angle_alpha   90.00
_cell.angle_beta   90.00
_cell.angle_gamma   90.00
#
_symmetry.space_group_name_H-M   'P 1'
#
loop_
_entity.id
_entity.type
_entity.pdbx_description
1 polymer ?
#
loop_
_entity_poly.entity_id
_entity_poly.type
_entity_poly.pdbx_seq_one_letter_code
_entity_poly.pdbx_strand_id
1 'polypeptide(L)'
;FLLSALGAAVIWASYSKLDASGFRAYLEASGQSLPDSVSDEQVLGWTRVSSVVAAAIFAPLTYLAVAGIWLGLARMAGGSLDFRRSLAVTVHGFLPFAVAAVVGLAMATFRTEITMEEIEAGALVPSHLGILFGSAGVGKVGLALLTSVDLVSVWCIALLALGYATVAGLSKRSAFAVVASVWALGILIKVVLAALR
;
A
#
# COMPACT_ATOMS: atom_id res chain seq x y z
N PHE A 1 10.47 10.22 5.45
CA PHE A 1 11.42 10.33 4.31
C PHE A 1 11.91 8.96 3.87
N LEU A 2 12.61 8.19 4.73
CA LEU A 2 13.13 6.87 4.35
C LEU A 2 12.07 5.93 3.76
N LEU A 3 10.91 5.78 4.42
CA LEU A 3 9.83 4.91 3.95
C LEU A 3 9.32 5.29 2.55
N SER A 4 9.16 6.59 2.29
CA SER A 4 8.76 7.12 0.97
C SER A 4 9.83 6.89 -0.08
N ALA A 5 11.11 7.07 0.27
CA ALA A 5 12.24 6.82 -0.63
C ALA A 5 12.37 5.33 -0.99
N LEU A 6 12.18 4.43 -0.02
CA LEU A 6 12.17 2.99 -0.25
C LEU A 6 10.99 2.59 -1.16
N GLY A 7 9.79 3.08 -0.90
CA GLY A 7 8.63 2.83 -1.77
C GLY A 7 8.86 3.32 -3.21
N ALA A 8 9.40 4.53 -3.37
CA ALA A 8 9.79 5.07 -4.66
C ALA A 8 10.85 4.21 -5.37
N ALA A 9 11.84 3.69 -4.63
CA ALA A 9 12.85 2.79 -5.19
C ALA A 9 12.23 1.45 -5.65
N VAL A 10 11.29 0.87 -4.91
CA VAL A 10 10.56 -0.34 -5.34
C VAL A 10 9.79 -0.06 -6.63
N ILE A 11 9.05 1.06 -6.70
CA ILE A 11 8.30 1.44 -7.90
C ILE A 11 9.26 1.59 -9.09
N TRP A 12 10.36 2.33 -8.92
CA TRP A 12 11.36 2.49 -9.97
C TRP A 12 11.91 1.14 -10.46
N ALA A 13 12.33 0.29 -9.52
CA ALA A 13 12.90 -1.02 -9.82
C ALA A 13 11.87 -1.97 -10.46
N SER A 14 10.58 -1.81 -10.17
CA SER A 14 9.54 -2.65 -10.75
C SER A 14 9.20 -2.22 -12.18
N TYR A 15 9.02 -0.90 -12.37
CA TYR A 15 8.72 -0.34 -13.69
C TYR A 15 9.89 -0.44 -14.68
N SER A 16 11.12 -0.60 -14.19
CA SER A 16 12.29 -0.85 -15.06
C SER A 16 12.33 -2.28 -15.62
N LYS A 17 11.48 -3.18 -15.12
CA LYS A 17 11.35 -4.57 -15.56
C LYS A 17 10.09 -4.81 -16.40
N LEU A 18 9.28 -3.77 -16.63
CA LEU A 18 8.13 -3.84 -17.53
C LEU A 18 8.60 -3.80 -18.98
N ASP A 19 8.03 -4.68 -19.80
CA ASP A 19 8.11 -4.58 -21.25
C ASP A 19 7.14 -3.49 -21.77
N ALA A 20 7.59 -2.69 -22.73
CA ALA A 20 6.81 -1.56 -23.25
C ALA A 20 5.57 -2.04 -24.02
N SER A 21 5.69 -3.12 -24.79
CA SER A 21 4.56 -3.66 -25.57
C SER A 21 3.53 -4.34 -24.66
N GLY A 22 4.00 -5.05 -23.63
CA GLY A 22 3.13 -5.61 -22.59
C GLY A 22 2.36 -4.53 -21.82
N PHE A 23 3.02 -3.41 -21.51
CA PHE A 23 2.37 -2.27 -20.85
C PHE A 23 1.27 -1.63 -21.73
N ARG A 24 1.50 -1.47 -23.03
CA ARG A 24 0.47 -0.97 -23.96
C ARG A 24 -0.72 -1.92 -24.05
N ALA A 25 -0.47 -3.23 -24.20
CA ALA A 25 -1.52 -4.23 -24.21
C ALA A 25 -2.38 -4.19 -22.93
N TYR A 26 -1.75 -3.97 -21.78
CA TYR A 26 -2.44 -3.78 -20.50
C TYR A 26 -3.33 -2.52 -20.50
N LEU A 27 -2.86 -1.39 -21.02
CA LEU A 27 -3.65 -0.15 -21.10
C LEU A 27 -4.86 -0.31 -22.03
N GLU A 28 -4.65 -0.93 -23.18
CA GLU A 28 -5.71 -1.22 -24.16
C GLU A 28 -6.75 -2.19 -23.58
N ALA A 29 -6.31 -3.25 -22.86
CA ALA A 29 -7.19 -4.15 -22.14
C ALA A 29 -7.99 -3.45 -21.02
N SER A 30 -7.44 -2.38 -20.46
CA SER A 30 -8.10 -1.52 -19.47
C SER A 30 -9.01 -0.45 -20.10
N GLY A 31 -9.19 -0.47 -21.42
CA GLY A 31 -10.03 0.48 -22.17
C GLY A 31 -9.38 1.84 -22.42
N GLN A 32 -8.07 1.98 -22.14
CA GLN A 32 -7.30 3.18 -22.45
C GLN A 32 -6.58 3.00 -23.80
N SER A 33 -7.09 3.66 -24.84
CA SER A 33 -6.40 3.73 -26.13
C SER A 33 -5.40 4.88 -26.12
N LEU A 34 -4.17 4.59 -26.54
CA LEU A 34 -3.12 5.59 -26.73
C LEU A 34 -3.07 6.02 -28.20
N PRO A 35 -2.80 7.29 -28.49
CA PRO A 35 -2.56 7.73 -29.86
C PRO A 35 -1.35 7.00 -30.46
N ASP A 36 -1.46 6.55 -31.71
CA ASP A 36 -0.37 5.86 -32.42
C ASP A 36 0.88 6.72 -32.62
N SER A 37 0.76 8.04 -32.43
CA SER A 37 1.88 8.98 -32.50
C SER A 37 2.82 8.93 -31.30
N VAL A 38 2.43 8.30 -30.19
CA VAL A 38 3.23 8.22 -28.97
C VAL A 38 3.87 6.84 -28.88
N SER A 39 5.20 6.78 -28.67
CA SER A 39 5.86 5.48 -28.55
C SER A 39 5.61 4.84 -27.18
N ASP A 40 5.53 3.51 -27.16
CA ASP A 40 5.29 2.73 -25.93
C ASP A 40 6.37 3.02 -24.86
N GLU A 41 7.63 3.18 -25.29
CA GLU A 41 8.74 3.57 -24.41
C GLU A 41 8.55 4.95 -23.78
N GLN A 42 8.01 5.92 -24.52
CA GLN A 42 7.73 7.25 -23.99
C GLN A 42 6.64 7.19 -22.92
N VAL A 43 5.55 6.44 -23.16
CA VAL A 43 4.46 6.30 -22.19
C VAL A 43 4.95 5.58 -20.93
N LEU A 44 5.69 4.49 -21.09
CA LEU A 44 6.26 3.74 -19.96
C LEU A 44 7.25 4.62 -19.16
N GLY A 45 8.11 5.37 -19.85
CA GLY A 45 9.05 6.30 -19.23
C GLY A 45 8.36 7.38 -18.40
N TRP A 46 7.32 8.02 -18.96
CA TRP A 46 6.51 9.00 -18.25
C TRP A 46 5.80 8.39 -17.05
N THR A 47 5.16 7.23 -17.22
CA THR A 47 4.44 6.53 -16.15
C THR A 47 5.37 6.15 -15.00
N ARG A 48 6.58 5.67 -15.31
CA ARG A 48 7.61 5.35 -14.31
C ARG A 48 7.97 6.58 -13.48
N VAL A 49 8.31 7.69 -14.15
CA VAL A 49 8.71 8.93 -13.47
C VAL A 49 7.56 9.51 -12.67
N SER A 50 6.36 9.60 -13.25
CA SER A 50 5.19 10.14 -12.57
C SER A 50 4.81 9.31 -11.34
N SER A 51 4.92 7.98 -11.42
CA SER A 51 4.62 7.08 -10.29
C SER A 51 5.62 7.25 -9.15
N VAL A 52 6.91 7.40 -9.45
CA VAL A 52 7.95 7.67 -8.45
C VAL A 52 7.75 9.03 -7.78
N VAL A 53 7.50 10.07 -8.57
CA VAL A 53 7.24 11.43 -8.04
C VAL A 53 5.97 11.43 -7.19
N ALA A 54 4.90 10.79 -7.66
CA ALA A 54 3.66 10.65 -6.93
C ALA A 54 3.91 9.94 -5.58
N ALA A 55 4.61 8.81 -5.56
CA ALA A 55 4.92 8.10 -4.33
C ALA A 55 5.74 8.95 -3.35
N ALA A 56 6.74 9.68 -3.84
CA ALA A 56 7.59 10.54 -3.01
C ALA A 56 6.81 11.68 -2.34
N ILE A 57 5.82 12.24 -3.03
CA ILE A 57 5.02 13.39 -2.55
C ILE A 57 3.81 12.92 -1.73
N PHE A 58 3.02 11.98 -2.25
CA PHE A 58 1.77 11.57 -1.63
C PHE A 58 1.98 10.69 -0.40
N ALA A 59 3.07 9.91 -0.30
CA ALA A 59 3.29 9.09 0.89
C ALA A 59 3.45 9.92 2.18
N PRO A 60 4.29 10.98 2.25
CA PRO A 60 4.33 11.87 3.42
C PRO A 60 2.98 12.52 3.75
N LEU A 61 2.26 13.00 2.72
CA LEU A 61 0.94 13.61 2.90
C LEU A 61 -0.06 12.60 3.47
N THR A 62 0.01 11.34 3.03
CA THR A 62 -0.81 10.25 3.53
C THR A 62 -0.52 9.98 5.01
N TYR A 63 0.74 9.97 5.44
CA TYR A 63 1.07 9.80 6.87
C TYR A 63 0.56 10.95 7.73
N LEU A 64 0.60 12.19 7.24
CA LEU A 64 0.03 13.34 7.93
C LEU A 64 -1.49 13.20 8.08
N ALA A 65 -2.19 12.86 6.99
CA ALA A 65 -3.64 12.68 6.99
C ALA A 65 -4.06 11.54 7.93
N VAL A 66 -3.41 10.38 7.82
CA VAL A 66 -3.67 9.19 8.65
C VAL A 66 -3.39 9.49 10.13
N ALA A 67 -2.31 10.20 10.44
CA ALA A 67 -2.03 10.65 11.81
C ALA A 67 -3.14 11.57 12.36
N GLY A 68 -3.71 12.44 11.51
CA GLY A 68 -4.84 13.29 11.88
C GLY A 68 -6.11 12.48 12.20
N ILE A 69 -6.41 11.47 11.38
CA ILE A 69 -7.55 10.55 11.61
C ILE A 69 -7.36 9.83 12.94
N TRP A 70 -6.17 9.27 13.18
CA TRP A 70 -5.90 8.57 14.44
C TRP A 70 -5.94 9.47 15.66
N LEU A 71 -5.45 10.71 15.55
CA LEU A 71 -5.54 11.70 16.62
C LEU A 71 -7.01 11.93 17.01
N GLY A 72 -7.88 12.14 16.03
CA GLY A 72 -9.31 12.34 16.25
C GLY A 72 -9.94 11.15 16.97
N LEU A 73 -9.73 9.94 16.44
CA LEU A 73 -10.30 8.72 17.00
C LEU A 73 -9.74 8.40 18.40
N ALA A 74 -8.44 8.58 18.61
CA ALA A 74 -7.83 8.37 19.92
C ALA A 74 -8.40 9.33 20.97
N ARG A 75 -8.63 10.60 20.61
CA ARG A 75 -9.27 11.59 21.50
C ARG A 75 -10.72 11.26 21.77
N MET A 76 -11.48 10.83 20.76
CA MET A 76 -12.86 10.34 20.95
C MET A 76 -12.92 9.13 21.89
N ALA A 77 -11.88 8.30 21.87
CA ALA A 77 -11.73 7.15 22.76
C ALA A 77 -11.18 7.50 24.16
N GLY A 78 -11.05 8.79 24.48
CA GLY A 78 -10.58 9.29 25.79
C GLY A 78 -9.06 9.45 25.93
N GLY A 79 -8.31 9.29 24.84
CA GLY A 79 -6.85 9.41 24.83
C GLY A 79 -6.37 10.86 24.80
N SER A 80 -5.21 11.12 25.43
CA SER A 80 -4.60 12.45 25.49
C SER A 80 -3.26 12.48 24.76
N LEU A 81 -3.25 13.03 23.55
CA LEU A 81 -2.02 13.29 22.79
C LEU A 81 -2.18 14.50 21.85
N ASP A 82 -1.06 15.03 21.39
CA ASP A 82 -1.00 16.04 20.33
C ASP A 82 -0.73 15.41 18.96
N PHE A 83 -0.82 16.21 17.90
CA PHE A 83 -0.58 15.74 16.53
C PHE A 83 0.85 15.22 16.33
N ARG A 84 1.84 15.83 16.97
CA ARG A 84 3.24 15.41 16.86
C ARG A 84 3.45 13.99 17.38
N ARG A 85 2.86 13.68 18.53
CA ARG A 85 2.85 12.33 19.12
C ARG A 85 2.07 11.35 18.25
N SER A 86 0.91 11.75 17.72
CA SER A 86 0.11 10.91 16.81
C SER A 86 0.88 10.58 15.53
N LEU A 87 1.57 11.56 14.94
CA LEU A 87 2.40 11.37 13.76
C LEU A 87 3.60 10.46 14.06
N ALA A 88 4.25 10.63 15.22
CA ALA A 88 5.33 9.75 15.65
C ALA A 88 4.85 8.29 15.75
N VAL A 89 3.73 8.05 16.44
CA VAL A 89 3.13 6.71 16.53
C VAL A 89 2.79 6.16 15.15
N THR A 90 2.21 6.99 14.26
CA THR A 90 1.81 6.58 12.92
C THR A 90 3.01 6.16 12.07
N VAL A 91 4.05 6.98 12.02
CA VAL A 91 5.26 6.70 11.22
C VAL A 91 6.00 5.47 11.76
N HIS A 92 6.11 5.30 13.08
CA HIS A 92 6.76 4.12 13.66
C HIS A 92 5.90 2.86 13.51
N GLY A 93 4.58 3.01 13.61
CA GLY A 93 3.62 1.93 13.36
C GLY A 93 3.69 1.40 11.93
N PHE A 94 4.11 2.22 10.96
CA PHE A 94 4.30 1.84 9.57
C PHE A 94 5.72 1.38 9.20
N LEU A 95 6.63 1.21 10.17
CA LEU A 95 7.95 0.64 9.92
C LEU A 95 7.94 -0.76 9.25
N PRO A 96 6.96 -1.66 9.49
CA PRO A 96 6.89 -2.92 8.77
C PRO A 96 6.81 -2.75 7.25
N PHE A 97 6.20 -1.67 6.75
CA PHE A 97 6.23 -1.37 5.31
C PHE A 97 7.62 -1.03 4.78
N ALA A 98 8.54 -0.51 5.61
CA ALA A 98 9.93 -0.30 5.21
C ALA A 98 10.63 -1.64 5.00
N VAL A 99 10.38 -2.60 5.88
CA VAL A 99 10.90 -3.98 5.76
C VAL A 99 10.36 -4.62 4.49
N ALA A 100 9.04 -4.52 4.26
CA ALA A 100 8.42 -5.01 3.02
C ALA A 100 9.01 -4.34 1.78
N ALA A 101 9.25 -3.03 1.80
CA ALA A 101 9.86 -2.32 0.68
C ALA A 101 11.29 -2.78 0.39
N VAL A 102 12.10 -3.08 1.41
CA VAL A 102 13.45 -3.64 1.22
C VAL A 102 13.38 -5.02 0.57
N VAL A 103 12.48 -5.89 1.03
CA VAL A 103 12.25 -7.21 0.42
C VAL A 103 11.76 -7.06 -1.02
N GLY A 104 10.78 -6.19 -1.25
CA GLY A 104 10.23 -5.90 -2.59
C GLY A 104 11.29 -5.35 -3.54
N LEU A 105 12.19 -4.48 -3.07
CA LEU A 105 13.30 -3.98 -3.87
C LEU A 105 14.26 -5.10 -4.28
N ALA A 106 14.61 -5.99 -3.34
CA ALA A 106 15.45 -7.15 -3.65
C ALA A 106 14.75 -8.04 -4.70
N MET A 107 13.47 -8.37 -4.49
CA MET A 107 12.70 -9.18 -5.42
C MET A 107 12.60 -8.55 -6.81
N ALA A 108 12.32 -7.24 -6.89
CA ALA A 108 12.27 -6.53 -8.16
C ALA A 108 13.63 -6.52 -8.89
N THR A 109 14.73 -6.42 -8.14
CA THR A 109 16.09 -6.40 -8.70
C THR A 109 16.47 -7.74 -9.32
N PHE A 110 16.16 -8.85 -8.65
CA PHE A 110 16.54 -10.20 -9.08
C PHE A 110 15.63 -10.80 -10.16
N ARG A 111 14.44 -10.23 -10.38
CA ARG A 111 13.56 -10.66 -11.47
C ARG A 111 14.01 -10.09 -12.82
N THR A 112 13.86 -10.91 -13.86
CA THR A 112 14.09 -10.49 -15.25
C THR A 112 12.92 -9.66 -15.77
N GLU A 113 11.70 -10.04 -15.41
CA GLU A 113 10.45 -9.43 -15.86
C GLU A 113 9.43 -9.39 -14.72
N ILE A 114 8.63 -8.32 -14.72
CA ILE A 114 7.52 -8.06 -13.79
C ILE A 114 6.36 -7.56 -14.63
N THR A 115 5.15 -8.09 -14.42
CA THR A 115 3.96 -7.64 -15.16
C THR A 115 3.24 -6.49 -14.45
N MET A 116 2.38 -5.78 -15.18
CA MET A 116 1.62 -4.68 -14.60
C MET A 116 0.62 -5.16 -13.55
N GLU A 117 0.01 -6.33 -13.77
CA GLU A 117 -0.89 -6.97 -12.80
C GLU A 117 -0.20 -7.26 -11.47
N GLU A 118 1.07 -7.67 -11.50
CA GLU A 118 1.86 -7.93 -10.28
C GLU A 118 2.12 -6.65 -9.49
N ILE A 119 2.40 -5.54 -10.18
CA ILE A 119 2.61 -4.22 -9.59
C ILE A 119 1.31 -3.72 -8.96
N GLU A 120 0.19 -3.79 -9.69
CA GLU A 120 -1.11 -3.33 -9.20
C GLU A 120 -1.65 -4.16 -8.04
N ALA A 121 -1.41 -5.47 -8.06
CA ALA A 121 -1.80 -6.36 -6.98
C ALA A 121 -0.94 -6.17 -5.71
N GLY A 122 0.18 -5.43 -5.80
CA GLY A 122 1.17 -5.36 -4.72
C GLY A 122 1.82 -6.72 -4.44
N ALA A 123 1.81 -7.63 -5.42
CA ALA A 123 2.20 -9.03 -5.27
C ALA A 123 3.72 -9.25 -5.31
N LEU A 124 4.51 -8.17 -5.38
CA LEU A 124 5.97 -8.24 -5.37
C LEU A 124 6.52 -8.84 -4.08
N VAL A 125 5.83 -8.66 -2.95
CA VAL A 125 6.19 -9.29 -1.68
C VAL A 125 5.10 -10.29 -1.31
N PRO A 126 5.38 -11.60 -1.39
CA PRO A 126 4.38 -12.64 -1.23
C PRO A 126 4.00 -12.84 0.25
N SER A 127 3.32 -11.85 0.84
CA SER A 127 3.01 -11.80 2.28
C SER A 127 1.53 -11.91 2.63
N HIS A 128 0.68 -12.13 1.62
CA HIS A 128 -0.77 -12.20 1.75
C HIS A 128 -1.33 -13.59 1.42
N LEU A 129 -2.50 -13.91 1.96
CA LEU A 129 -3.13 -15.23 1.79
C LEU A 129 -3.55 -15.52 0.34
N GLY A 130 -3.78 -14.48 -0.48
CA GLY A 130 -4.20 -14.63 -1.89
C GLY A 130 -3.28 -15.49 -2.76
N ILE A 131 -2.03 -15.67 -2.36
CA ILE A 131 -1.01 -16.45 -3.09
C ILE A 131 -1.37 -17.93 -3.13
N LEU A 132 -2.08 -18.41 -2.10
CA LEU A 132 -2.45 -19.82 -2.00
C LEU A 132 -3.55 -20.22 -2.99
N PHE A 133 -4.28 -19.25 -3.56
CA PHE A 133 -5.49 -19.52 -4.34
C PHE A 133 -5.42 -19.05 -5.80
N GLY A 134 -4.47 -18.17 -6.14
CA GLY A 134 -4.35 -17.60 -7.48
C GLY A 134 -5.59 -16.79 -7.92
N SER A 135 -5.53 -16.22 -9.13
CA SER A 135 -6.67 -15.48 -9.72
C SER A 135 -7.76 -16.40 -10.27
N ALA A 136 -7.44 -17.67 -10.57
CA ALA A 136 -8.36 -18.62 -11.17
C ALA A 136 -9.30 -19.32 -10.17
N GLY A 137 -8.96 -19.35 -8.88
CA GLY A 137 -9.70 -20.08 -7.86
C GLY A 137 -10.71 -19.23 -7.06
N VAL A 138 -10.63 -17.90 -7.15
CA VAL A 138 -11.40 -16.98 -6.28
C VAL A 138 -11.87 -15.77 -7.08
N GLY A 139 -13.16 -15.45 -7.01
CA GLY A 139 -13.70 -14.24 -7.64
C GLY A 139 -13.06 -12.95 -7.10
N LYS A 140 -13.17 -11.84 -7.85
CA LYS A 140 -12.54 -10.53 -7.54
C LYS A 140 -12.69 -10.09 -6.08
N VAL A 141 -13.88 -10.29 -5.50
CA VAL A 141 -14.17 -9.99 -4.09
C VAL A 141 -13.34 -10.84 -3.13
N GLY A 142 -13.26 -12.15 -3.34
CA GLY A 142 -12.50 -13.03 -2.47
C GLY A 142 -10.99 -12.81 -2.63
N LEU A 143 -10.51 -12.50 -3.85
CA LEU A 143 -9.12 -12.09 -4.05
C LEU A 143 -8.80 -10.78 -3.32
N ALA A 144 -9.71 -9.80 -3.36
CA ALA A 144 -9.55 -8.54 -2.62
C ALA A 144 -9.45 -8.77 -1.10
N LEU A 145 -10.26 -9.68 -0.54
CA LEU A 145 -10.18 -10.06 0.88
C LEU A 145 -8.85 -10.77 1.21
N LEU A 146 -8.49 -11.79 0.43
CA LEU A 146 -7.30 -12.60 0.67
C LEU A 146 -5.98 -11.82 0.50
N THR A 147 -5.99 -10.76 -0.33
CA THR A 147 -4.85 -9.84 -0.49
C THR A 147 -4.81 -8.74 0.57
N SER A 148 -5.86 -8.60 1.39
CA SER A 148 -5.93 -7.56 2.44
C SER A 148 -5.46 -8.04 3.80
N VAL A 149 -5.43 -9.36 4.01
CA VAL A 149 -4.86 -9.98 5.20
C VAL A 149 -3.47 -10.45 4.86
N ASP A 150 -2.49 -9.64 5.27
CA ASP A 150 -1.08 -9.90 5.06
C ASP A 150 -0.30 -9.71 6.37
N LEU A 151 0.88 -10.34 6.45
CA LEU A 151 1.71 -10.29 7.66
C LEU A 151 2.14 -8.86 8.02
N VAL A 152 2.39 -8.01 7.02
CA VAL A 152 2.86 -6.64 7.21
C VAL A 152 1.75 -5.77 7.80
N SER A 153 0.51 -5.88 7.31
CA SER A 153 -0.61 -5.13 7.88
C SER A 153 -0.94 -5.55 9.30
N VAL A 154 -0.91 -6.84 9.63
CA VAL A 154 -1.09 -7.32 11.01
C VAL A 154 -0.01 -6.75 11.94
N TRP A 155 1.24 -6.71 11.47
CA TRP A 155 2.34 -6.11 12.23
C TRP A 155 2.14 -4.60 12.44
N CYS A 156 1.73 -3.87 11.39
CA CYS A 156 1.42 -2.45 11.49
C CYS A 156 0.29 -2.19 12.51
N ILE A 157 -0.78 -2.98 12.48
CA ILE A 157 -1.91 -2.87 13.44
C ILE A 157 -1.40 -3.05 14.87
N ALA A 158 -0.58 -4.07 15.12
CA ALA A 158 -0.03 -4.33 16.45
C ALA A 158 0.82 -3.15 16.94
N LEU A 159 1.74 -2.63 16.11
CA LEU A 159 2.60 -1.50 16.50
C LEU A 159 1.81 -0.20 16.71
N LEU A 160 0.84 0.09 15.84
CA LEU A 160 -0.04 1.25 16.00
C LEU A 160 -0.84 1.15 17.30
N ALA A 161 -1.47 0.00 17.56
CA ALA A 161 -2.28 -0.20 18.76
C ALA A 161 -1.43 -0.08 20.04
N LEU A 162 -0.23 -0.66 20.06
CA LEU A 162 0.70 -0.53 21.19
C LEU A 162 1.18 0.92 21.36
N GLY A 163 1.48 1.60 20.26
CA GLY A 163 1.89 3.00 20.27
C GLY A 163 0.80 3.93 20.82
N TYR A 164 -0.44 3.77 20.36
CA TYR A 164 -1.57 4.56 20.89
C TYR A 164 -1.95 4.19 22.32
N ALA A 165 -1.89 2.91 22.70
CA ALA A 165 -2.10 2.51 24.10
C ALA A 165 -1.09 3.20 25.03
N THR A 166 0.18 3.28 24.60
CA THR A 166 1.25 3.86 25.42
C THR A 166 1.24 5.38 25.41
N VAL A 167 1.18 5.99 24.22
CA VAL A 167 1.40 7.44 24.04
C VAL A 167 0.13 8.25 24.28
N ALA A 168 -1.05 7.70 23.93
CA ALA A 168 -2.32 8.36 24.18
C ALA A 168 -2.95 7.99 25.54
N GLY A 169 -2.36 7.03 26.27
CA GLY A 169 -2.91 6.53 27.54
C GLY A 169 -4.20 5.73 27.39
N LEU A 170 -4.48 5.19 26.21
CA LEU A 170 -5.64 4.34 25.98
C LEU A 170 -5.42 2.96 26.60
N SER A 171 -6.50 2.32 27.06
CA SER A 171 -6.44 0.88 27.35
C SER A 171 -6.06 0.10 26.09
N LYS A 172 -5.31 -0.99 26.25
CA LYS A 172 -4.91 -1.84 25.11
C LYS A 172 -6.13 -2.21 24.25
N ARG A 173 -7.23 -2.62 24.88
CA ARG A 173 -8.48 -2.96 24.18
C ARG A 173 -9.02 -1.80 23.35
N SER A 174 -9.04 -0.59 23.90
CA SER A 174 -9.52 0.61 23.18
C SER A 174 -8.61 0.95 22.00
N ALA A 175 -7.28 0.94 22.20
CA ALA A 175 -6.33 1.21 21.13
C ALA A 175 -6.43 0.19 19.99
N PHE A 176 -6.52 -1.10 20.31
CA PHE A 176 -6.74 -2.15 19.31
C PHE A 176 -8.08 -1.97 18.59
N ALA A 177 -9.16 -1.65 19.29
CA ALA A 177 -10.47 -1.42 18.66
C ALA A 177 -10.43 -0.25 17.69
N VAL A 178 -9.82 0.89 18.07
CA VAL A 178 -9.67 2.05 17.19
C VAL A 178 -8.87 1.69 15.94
N VAL A 179 -7.69 1.08 16.12
CA VAL A 179 -6.80 0.76 14.99
C VAL A 179 -7.43 -0.28 14.06
N ALA A 180 -7.99 -1.35 14.61
CA ALA A 180 -8.64 -2.40 13.83
C ALA A 180 -9.87 -1.89 13.07
N SER A 181 -10.64 -0.94 13.64
CA SER A 181 -11.84 -0.41 12.99
C SER A 181 -11.54 0.36 11.71
N VAL A 182 -10.51 1.21 11.72
CA VAL A 182 -10.12 1.95 10.50
C VAL A 182 -9.49 1.01 9.47
N TRP A 183 -8.71 0.03 9.89
CA TRP A 183 -8.20 -1.00 8.97
C TRP A 183 -9.35 -1.79 8.33
N ALA A 184 -10.33 -2.24 9.12
CA ALA A 184 -11.50 -2.95 8.64
C ALA A 184 -12.33 -2.09 7.67
N LEU A 185 -12.47 -0.79 7.94
CA LEU A 185 -13.09 0.15 7.01
C LEU A 185 -12.33 0.24 5.69
N GLY A 186 -11.00 0.28 5.73
CA GLY A 186 -10.16 0.25 4.54
C GLY A 186 -10.38 -1.02 3.69
N ILE A 187 -10.47 -2.17 4.34
CA ILE A 187 -10.82 -3.44 3.66
C ILE A 187 -12.20 -3.37 3.04
N LEU A 188 -13.20 -2.88 3.78
CA LEU A 188 -14.56 -2.77 3.30
C LEU A 188 -14.63 -1.90 2.03
N ILE A 189 -13.95 -0.75 2.02
CA ILE A 189 -13.87 0.12 0.84
C ILE A 189 -13.23 -0.62 -0.33
N LYS A 190 -12.09 -1.30 -0.12
CA LYS A 190 -11.41 -2.08 -1.17
C LYS A 190 -12.32 -3.17 -1.75
N VAL A 191 -13.04 -3.88 -0.89
CA VAL A 191 -13.98 -4.95 -1.29
C VAL A 191 -15.16 -4.40 -2.09
N VAL A 192 -15.75 -3.29 -1.65
CA VAL A 192 -16.85 -2.64 -2.38
C VAL A 192 -16.38 -2.20 -3.76
N LEU A 193 -15.21 -1.55 -3.86
CA LEU A 193 -14.64 -1.16 -5.16
C LEU A 193 -14.37 -2.36 -6.06
N ALA A 194 -13.92 -3.48 -5.51
CA ALA A 194 -13.71 -4.72 -6.27
C ALA A 194 -15.02 -5.36 -6.76
N ALA A 195 -16.13 -5.19 -6.02
CA ALA A 195 -17.44 -5.68 -6.42
C ALA A 195 -18.08 -4.83 -7.54
N LEU A 196 -17.68 -3.56 -7.66
CA LEU A 196 -18.21 -2.62 -8.67
C LEU A 196 -17.48 -2.68 -10.02
N ARG A 197 -16.34 -3.38 -10.11
CA ARG A 197 -15.50 -3.54 -11.31
C ARG A 197 -15.64 -4.93 -11.91
#